data_AF-A0A8D8FIN1-F1
#
_entry.id   AF-A0A8D8FIN1-F1
#
_cell.length_a   1.000
_cell.length_b   1.000
_cell.length_c   1.000
_cell.angle_alpha   90.00
_cell.angle_beta   90.00
_cell.angle_gamma   90.00
#
_symmetry.space_group_name_H-M   'P 1'
#
loop_
_entity.id
_entity.type
_entity.pdbx_description
1 polymer ?
#
loop_
_entity_poly.entity_id
_entity_poly.type
_entity_poly.pdbx_seq_one_letter_code
_entity_poly.pdbx_strand_id
1 'polypeptide(L)'
;FFSKFFISKLFAFQTVRVAGGQTWEDPSLGDWADDDFRIFCGDLGNDVNDELLTRTFNKFASFQRAKVIRDKRTSKSKGYGFVSFKDPQDFIRAMKEMDGECF
;
A
#
# COMPACT_ATOMS: atom_id res chain seq x y z
N PHE A 1 -19.07 9.78 10.22
CA PHE A 1 -18.48 9.66 8.88
C PHE A 1 -17.04 10.22 8.86
N PHE A 2 -16.19 9.79 9.79
CA PHE A 2 -14.84 10.35 9.96
C PHE A 2 -13.77 9.32 9.62
N SER A 3 -12.92 9.72 8.67
CA SER A 3 -11.48 9.45 8.57
C SER A 3 -10.98 8.03 8.88
N LYS A 4 -10.75 7.24 7.82
CA LYS A 4 -9.80 6.12 7.83
C LYS A 4 -8.42 6.62 7.37
N PHE A 5 -7.85 7.59 8.06
CA PHE A 5 -6.41 7.86 7.99
C PHE A 5 -5.79 7.28 9.26
N PHE A 6 -4.92 6.28 9.12
CA PHE A 6 -4.29 5.61 10.26
C PHE A 6 -2.78 5.88 10.27
N ILE A 7 -2.31 6.39 11.40
CA ILE A 7 -0.90 6.46 11.78
C ILE A 7 -0.56 5.09 12.39
N SER A 8 0.27 4.31 11.72
CA SER A 8 0.77 3.05 12.27
C SER A 8 1.75 3.34 13.41
N LYS A 9 1.31 3.15 14.66
CA LYS A 9 2.21 3.11 15.81
C LYS A 9 2.89 1.74 15.84
N LEU A 10 4.20 1.73 15.64
CA LEU A 10 5.05 0.54 15.63
C LEU A 10 5.01 -0.12 17.01
N PHE A 11 4.36 -1.28 17.14
CA PHE A 11 4.73 -2.24 18.17
C PHE A 11 5.61 -3.28 17.50
N ALA A 12 6.90 -3.24 17.84
CA ALA A 12 7.86 -4.27 17.45
C ALA A 12 7.26 -5.65 17.76
N PHE A 13 7.28 -6.55 16.77
CA PHE A 13 6.84 -7.96 16.79
C PHE A 13 5.49 -8.36 16.19
N GLN A 14 4.64 -7.45 15.68
CA GLN A 14 3.46 -7.90 14.93
C GLN A 14 3.33 -7.18 13.57
N THR A 15 3.63 -7.90 12.50
CA THR A 15 3.49 -7.53 11.07
C THR A 15 2.03 -7.45 10.65
N VAL A 16 1.21 -6.70 11.39
CA VAL A 16 -0.24 -6.69 11.22
C VAL A 16 -0.73 -5.25 11.08
N ARG A 17 -1.35 -4.94 9.95
CA ARG A 17 -2.05 -3.68 9.70
C ARG A 17 -3.54 -3.90 9.95
N VAL A 18 -4.18 -3.04 10.75
CA VAL A 18 -5.63 -3.11 10.99
C VAL A 18 -6.28 -1.85 10.44
N ALA A 19 -7.29 -1.98 9.58
CA ALA A 19 -8.15 -0.87 9.19
C ALA A 19 -9.59 -1.34 8.99
N GLY A 20 -10.53 -0.62 9.61
CA GLY A 20 -11.97 -0.88 9.43
C GLY A 20 -12.44 -2.29 9.81
N GLY A 21 -11.81 -2.92 10.80
CA GLY A 21 -12.14 -4.29 11.24
C GLY A 21 -11.47 -5.41 10.43
N GLN A 22 -10.69 -5.07 9.40
CA GLN A 22 -9.88 -6.03 8.65
C GLN A 22 -8.42 -5.94 9.05
N THR A 23 -7.79 -7.10 9.14
CA THR A 23 -6.43 -7.32 9.63
C THR A 23 -5.61 -7.90 8.48
N TRP A 24 -4.61 -7.17 8.01
CA TRP A 24 -3.69 -7.63 6.97
C TRP A 24 -2.33 -7.92 7.58
N GLU A 25 -1.87 -9.16 7.41
CA GLU A 25 -0.49 -9.52 7.71
C GLU A 25 0.42 -9.05 6.58
N ASP A 26 1.32 -8.12 6.87
CA ASP A 26 2.37 -7.65 5.97
C ASP A 26 3.73 -8.01 6.58
N PRO A 27 4.31 -9.19 6.24
CA PRO A 27 5.60 -9.62 6.76
C PRO A 27 6.76 -8.70 6.36
N SER A 28 6.55 -7.79 5.40
CA SER A 28 7.55 -6.79 5.03
C SER A 28 7.42 -5.48 5.78
N LEU A 29 6.58 -5.40 6.83
CA LEU A 29 6.40 -4.18 7.63
C LEU A 29 7.74 -3.57 8.09
N GLY A 30 8.71 -4.42 8.44
CA GLY A 30 10.06 -4.01 8.87
C GLY A 30 10.99 -3.53 7.77
N ASP A 31 10.66 -3.75 6.49
CA ASP A 31 11.45 -3.28 5.34
C ASP A 31 11.01 -1.89 4.85
N TRP A 32 9.91 -1.34 5.40
CA TRP A 32 9.40 -0.03 5.01
C TRP A 32 9.86 1.01 6.05
N ALA A 33 10.28 2.20 5.60
CA ALA A 33 10.66 3.29 6.49
C ALA A 33 9.46 3.77 7.33
N ASP A 34 9.69 4.04 8.62
CA ASP A 34 8.65 4.48 9.57
C ASP A 34 8.07 5.87 9.23
N ASP A 35 8.86 6.71 8.54
CA ASP A 35 8.48 8.08 8.16
C ASP A 35 7.86 8.19 6.75
N ASP A 36 7.57 7.06 6.10
CA ASP A 36 6.97 7.06 4.77
C ASP A 36 5.43 7.10 4.81
N PHE A 37 4.84 7.81 3.85
CA PHE A 37 3.40 7.86 3.61
C PHE A 37 2.94 6.69 2.74
N ARG A 38 2.10 5.82 3.29
CA ARG A 38 1.69 4.58 2.63
C ARG A 38 0.25 4.61 2.15
N ILE A 39 0.05 4.43 0.84
CA ILE A 39 -1.26 4.24 0.22
C ILE A 39 -1.62 2.75 0.25
N PHE A 40 -2.85 2.45 0.64
CA PHE A 40 -3.46 1.14 0.47
C PHE A 40 -4.21 1.11 -0.86
N CYS A 41 -3.85 0.18 -1.73
CA CYS A 41 -4.54 -0.07 -2.99
C CYS A 41 -5.30 -1.39 -2.84
N GLY A 42 -6.62 -1.33 -2.79
CA GLY A 42 -7.49 -2.51 -2.77
C GLY A 42 -8.09 -2.79 -4.15
N ASP A 43 -8.82 -3.90 -4.25
CA ASP A 43 -9.52 -4.35 -5.46
C ASP A 43 -8.61 -4.51 -6.70
N LEU A 44 -7.36 -4.91 -6.46
CA LEU A 44 -6.40 -5.14 -7.54
C LEU A 44 -6.74 -6.44 -8.29
N GLY A 45 -6.80 -6.37 -9.62
CA GLY A 45 -6.92 -7.52 -10.49
C GLY A 45 -5.81 -8.55 -10.25
N ASN A 46 -6.08 -9.81 -10.59
CA ASN A 46 -5.10 -10.89 -10.40
C ASN A 46 -3.86 -10.74 -11.32
N ASP A 47 -3.98 -9.90 -12.36
CA ASP A 47 -2.91 -9.54 -13.28
C ASP A 47 -2.05 -8.36 -12.77
N VAL A 48 -2.49 -7.68 -11.70
CA VAL A 48 -1.78 -6.55 -11.12
C VAL A 48 -0.56 -7.04 -10.35
N ASN A 49 0.60 -6.54 -10.77
CA ASN A 49 1.88 -6.86 -10.17
C ASN A 49 2.52 -5.63 -9.52
N ASP A 50 3.50 -5.87 -8.65
CA ASP A 50 4.34 -4.85 -8.04
C ASP A 50 5.02 -3.97 -9.09
N GLU A 51 5.43 -4.55 -10.22
CA GLU A 51 5.96 -3.81 -11.36
C GLU A 51 4.93 -2.88 -12.01
N LEU A 52 3.67 -3.33 -12.12
CA LEU A 52 2.59 -2.51 -12.68
C LEU A 52 2.32 -1.30 -11.78
N LEU A 53 2.11 -1.53 -10.48
CA LEU A 53 1.97 -0.45 -9.51
C LEU A 53 3.19 0.48 -9.56
N THR A 54 4.40 -0.08 -9.58
CA THR A 54 5.63 0.72 -9.66
C THR A 54 5.60 1.62 -10.89
N ARG A 55 5.35 1.08 -12.10
CA ARG A 55 5.27 1.89 -13.32
C ARG A 55 4.22 2.99 -13.24
N THR A 56 3.05 2.70 -12.66
CA THR A 56 1.96 3.68 -12.55
C THR A 56 2.28 4.80 -11.55
N PHE A 57 2.92 4.48 -10.43
CA PHE A 57 3.29 5.45 -9.39
C PHE A 57 4.68 6.08 -9.61
N ASN A 58 5.50 5.54 -10.52
CA ASN A 58 6.82 6.09 -10.88
C ASN A 58 6.74 7.47 -11.54
N LYS A 59 5.54 7.94 -11.89
CA LYS A 59 5.31 9.34 -12.32
C LYS A 59 5.52 10.36 -11.18
N PHE A 60 5.46 9.91 -9.93
CA PHE A 60 5.69 10.75 -8.75
C PHE A 60 7.15 10.62 -8.31
N ALA A 61 7.86 11.75 -8.20
CA ALA A 61 9.26 11.77 -7.79
C ALA A 61 9.47 11.26 -6.36
N SER A 62 8.43 11.36 -5.52
CA SER A 62 8.46 10.89 -4.14
C SER A 62 8.07 9.43 -3.97
N PHE A 63 7.84 8.69 -5.05
CA PHE A 63 7.57 7.25 -4.99
C PHE A 63 8.80 6.51 -4.46
N GLN A 64 8.60 5.69 -3.42
CA GLN A 64 9.67 4.92 -2.78
C GLN A 64 9.61 3.46 -3.19
N ARG A 65 8.44 2.82 -2.99
CA ARG A 65 8.26 1.39 -3.25
C ARG A 65 6.78 1.04 -3.42
N ALA A 66 6.48 0.10 -4.31
CA ALA A 66 5.19 -0.58 -4.38
C ALA A 66 5.36 -2.07 -4.08
N LYS A 67 4.34 -2.67 -3.48
CA LYS A 67 4.30 -4.10 -3.23
C LYS A 67 2.87 -4.63 -3.25
N VAL A 68 2.60 -5.58 -4.14
CA VAL A 68 1.36 -6.36 -4.15
C VAL A 68 1.46 -7.48 -3.14
N ILE A 69 0.44 -7.68 -2.32
CA ILE A 69 0.39 -8.79 -1.40
C ILE A 69 -0.27 -9.98 -2.10
N ARG A 70 0.52 -11.04 -2.28
CA ARG A 70 0.07 -12.32 -2.83
C ARG A 70 0.09 -13.38 -1.75
N ASP A 71 -0.82 -14.34 -1.86
CA ASP A 71 -0.82 -15.53 -1.01
C ASP A 71 0.37 -16.42 -1.40
N LYS A 72 1.27 -16.70 -0.47
CA LYS A 72 2.46 -17.54 -0.69
C LYS A 72 2.11 -19.00 -1.04
N ARG A 73 0.93 -19.48 -0.64
CA ARG A 73 0.51 -20.87 -0.84
C ARG A 73 -0.12 -21.08 -2.22
N THR A 74 -0.89 -20.09 -2.68
CA THR A 74 -1.62 -20.19 -3.95
C THR A 74 -1.01 -19.35 -5.07
N SER A 75 0.01 -18.53 -4.75
CA SER A 75 0.61 -17.50 -5.61
C SER A 75 -0.39 -16.52 -6.22
N LYS A 76 -1.65 -16.53 -5.75
CA LYS A 76 -2.69 -15.61 -6.22
C LYS A 76 -2.57 -14.27 -5.52
N SER A 77 -2.87 -13.21 -6.25
CA SER A 77 -2.99 -11.89 -5.63
C SER A 77 -4.11 -11.93 -4.62
N LYS A 78 -3.90 -11.34 -3.43
CA LYS A 78 -5.01 -11.16 -2.48
C LYS A 78 -5.93 -9.99 -2.88
N GLY A 79 -5.67 -9.37 -4.03
CA GLY A 79 -6.42 -8.24 -4.54
C GLY A 79 -6.10 -6.93 -3.82
N TYR A 80 -4.93 -6.84 -3.18
CA TYR A 80 -4.49 -5.60 -2.56
C TYR A 80 -2.96 -5.45 -2.56
N GLY A 81 -2.53 -4.20 -2.47
CA GLY A 81 -1.14 -3.79 -2.46
C GLY A 81 -0.93 -2.53 -1.65
N PHE A 82 0.34 -2.22 -1.42
CA PHE A 82 0.77 -1.04 -0.70
C PHE A 82 1.79 -0.26 -1.51
N VAL A 83 1.67 1.06 -1.48
CA VAL A 83 2.60 1.97 -2.13
C VAL A 83 3.12 2.96 -1.10
N SER A 84 4.41 3.23 -1.11
CA SER A 84 5.09 4.10 -0.15
C SER A 84 5.62 5.34 -0.86
N PHE A 85 5.42 6.49 -0.23
CA PHE A 85 5.87 7.80 -0.69
C PHE A 85 6.68 8.48 0.40
N LYS A 86 7.67 9.25 -0.03
CA LYS A 86 8.50 10.07 0.85
C LYS A 86 7.87 11.42 1.19
N ASP A 87 7.15 12.00 0.25
CA ASP A 87 6.56 13.33 0.39
C ASP A 87 5.03 13.24 0.56
N PRO A 88 4.45 13.91 1.57
CA PRO A 88 3.02 13.93 1.78
C PRO A 88 2.24 14.63 0.65
N GLN A 89 2.82 15.60 -0.06
CA GLN A 89 2.16 16.30 -1.15
C GLN A 89 1.94 15.37 -2.35
N ASP A 90 2.96 14.62 -2.73
CA ASP A 90 2.85 13.62 -3.79
C ASP A 90 1.92 12.48 -3.37
N PHE A 91 1.95 12.07 -2.09
CA PHE A 91 0.98 11.11 -1.55
C PHE A 91 -0.47 11.59 -1.72
N ILE A 92 -0.78 12.84 -1.37
CA ILE A 92 -2.14 13.39 -1.52
C ILE A 92 -2.53 13.45 -3.00
N ARG A 93 -1.61 13.85 -3.89
CA ARG A 93 -1.85 13.89 -5.34
C ARG A 93 -2.10 12.50 -5.90
N ALA A 94 -1.23 11.55 -5.61
CA ALA A 94 -1.35 10.16 -6.02
C ALA A 94 -2.64 9.55 -5.50
N MET A 95 -2.98 9.77 -4.24
CA MET A 95 -4.25 9.34 -3.68
C MET A 95 -5.42 9.94 -4.47
N LYS A 96 -5.46 11.26 -4.68
CA LYS A 96 -6.58 11.93 -5.35
C LYS A 96 -6.71 11.54 -6.83
N GLU A 97 -5.59 11.32 -7.51
CA GLU A 97 -5.58 10.98 -8.94
C GLU A 97 -5.90 9.50 -9.19
N MET A 98 -5.59 8.64 -8.22
CA MET A 98 -5.76 7.19 -8.34
C MET A 98 -7.00 6.68 -7.59
N ASP A 99 -7.67 7.54 -6.81
CA ASP A 99 -8.95 7.25 -6.18
C ASP A 99 -10.05 7.18 -7.25
N GLY A 100 -10.36 5.97 -7.70
CA GLY A 100 -11.35 5.67 -8.75
C GLY A 100 -10.80 5.00 -10.01
N GLU A 101 -9.48 4.85 -10.13
CA GLU A 101 -8.87 4.00 -11.16
C GLU A 101 -8.97 2.53 -10.72
N CYS A 102 -9.72 1.72 -11.47
CA CYS A 102 -9.75 0.27 -11.26
C CYS A 102 -8.46 -0.34 -11.81
N PHE A 103 -7.72 -1.07 -10.97
CA PHE A 103 -6.48 -1.77 -11.34
C PHE A 103 -6.71 -3.26 -11.54
#